data_AF-A0A5D2BXF9-F1
#
_entry.id   AF-A0A5D2BXF9-F1
#
_cell.length_a   1.000
_cell.length_b   1.000
_cell.length_c   1.000
_cell.angle_alpha   90.00
_cell.angle_beta   90.00
_cell.angle_gamma   90.00
#
_symmetry.space_group_name_H-M   'P 1'
#
loop_
_entity.id
_entity.type
_entity.pdbx_description
1 polymer ?
#
loop_
_entity_poly.entity_id
_entity_poly.type
_entity_poly.pdbx_seq_one_letter_code
_entity_poly.pdbx_strand_id
1 'polypeptide(L)'
;MEAFPSVVQVIPNLVHKLHTTRRWDFMGLNDHSLANLLTTSNMSEGIIIGIIDTRVPPESESFNDRGMNPIPSYKLQGYIS
;
A
#
# COMPACT_ATOMS: atom_id res chain seq x y z
N MET A 1 9.28 39.53 -5.97
CA MET A 1 8.07 38.73 -5.74
C MET A 1 7.37 39.33 -4.54
N GLU A 2 6.20 39.93 -4.74
CA GLU A 2 5.42 40.50 -3.63
C GLU A 2 5.00 39.38 -2.68
N ALA A 3 5.20 39.62 -1.39
CA ALA A 3 4.83 38.72 -0.32
C ALA A 3 3.30 38.71 -0.19
N PHE A 4 2.65 37.64 -0.67
CA PHE A 4 1.22 37.43 -0.41
C PHE A 4 1.02 37.24 1.10
N PRO A 5 0.28 38.12 1.79
CA PRO A 5 0.16 38.11 3.25
C PRO A 5 -0.43 36.81 3.83
N SER A 6 -1.10 36.01 2.99
CA SER A 6 -1.75 34.75 3.37
C SER A 6 -0.89 33.51 3.16
N VAL A 7 0.29 33.63 2.54
CA VAL A 7 1.16 32.47 2.27
C VAL A 7 2.14 32.31 3.42
N VAL A 8 1.93 31.25 4.22
CA VAL A 8 2.80 30.92 5.37
C VAL A 8 4.10 30.25 4.91
N GLN A 9 4.05 29.41 3.87
CA GLN A 9 5.22 28.68 3.37
C GLN A 9 5.01 28.22 1.92
N VAL A 10 6.08 28.24 1.13
CA VAL A 10 6.14 27.62 -0.19
C VAL A 10 7.21 26.52 -0.15
N ILE A 11 6.82 25.29 -0.48
CA ILE A 11 7.74 24.16 -0.57
C ILE A 11 7.89 23.83 -2.07
N PRO A 12 9.10 23.92 -2.64
CA PRO A 12 9.32 23.60 -4.03
C PRO A 12 9.07 22.11 -4.28
N ASN A 13 8.39 21.79 -5.37
CA ASN A 13 8.19 20.42 -5.79
C ASN A 13 9.53 19.79 -6.20
N LEU A 14 9.87 18.63 -5.63
CA LEU A 14 11.09 17.89 -5.92
C LEU A 14 10.75 16.58 -6.61
N VAL A 15 11.43 16.27 -7.71
CA VAL A 15 11.29 14.99 -8.40
C VAL A 15 12.11 13.95 -7.64
N HIS A 16 11.46 12.92 -7.10
CA HIS A 16 12.11 11.80 -6.46
C HIS A 16 12.30 10.63 -7.45
N LYS A 17 13.47 9.99 -7.40
CA LYS A 17 13.75 8.78 -8.17
C LYS A 17 13.22 7.55 -7.41
N LEU A 18 12.55 6.66 -8.13
CA LEU A 18 12.08 5.38 -7.58
C LEU A 18 13.27 4.46 -7.31
N HIS A 19 13.22 3.76 -6.18
CA HIS A 19 14.22 2.77 -5.76
C HIS A 19 13.56 1.38 -5.67
N THR A 20 13.09 0.83 -6.79
CA THR A 20 12.51 -0.52 -6.82
C THR A 20 13.53 -1.54 -7.32
N THR A 21 13.78 -2.59 -6.54
CA THR A 21 14.47 -3.81 -6.99
C THR A 21 13.43 -4.94 -7.04
N ARG A 22 13.23 -5.55 -8.20
CA ARG A 22 12.23 -6.63 -8.36
C ARG A 22 12.87 -7.98 -8.01
N ARG A 23 12.83 -8.40 -6.74
CA ARG A 23 13.18 -9.77 -6.31
C ARG A 23 12.25 -10.26 -5.20
N TRP A 24 11.47 -11.30 -5.51
CA TRP A 24 10.53 -11.95 -4.59
C TRP A 24 11.19 -13.03 -3.74
N ASP A 25 12.31 -13.58 -4.21
CA ASP A 25 12.96 -14.76 -3.62
C ASP A 25 13.65 -14.51 -2.28
N PHE A 26 13.71 -13.25 -1.81
CA PHE A 26 14.45 -12.89 -0.60
C PHE A 26 13.70 -13.21 0.70
N MET A 27 12.37 -13.33 0.66
CA MET A 27 11.56 -13.37 1.89
C MET A 27 11.29 -14.77 2.46
N GLY A 28 11.67 -15.84 1.75
CA GLY A 28 11.58 -17.22 2.27
C GLY A 28 10.16 -17.66 2.65
N LEU A 29 9.11 -16.99 2.16
CA LEU A 29 7.71 -17.29 2.42
C LEU A 29 7.21 -18.50 1.59
N ASN A 30 8.01 -19.57 1.51
CA ASN A 30 7.65 -20.75 0.76
C ASN A 30 6.67 -21.63 1.55
N ASP A 31 5.65 -22.11 0.84
CA ASP A 31 4.37 -22.64 1.34
C ASP A 31 4.43 -24.06 1.97
N HIS A 32 5.62 -24.56 2.30
CA HIS A 32 5.81 -25.96 2.71
C HIS A 32 5.84 -26.19 4.23
N SER A 33 5.56 -25.17 5.04
CA SER A 33 5.51 -25.23 6.50
C SER A 33 4.08 -25.04 7.00
N LEU A 34 3.54 -26.03 7.73
CA LEU A 34 2.24 -25.97 8.40
C LEU A 34 2.08 -24.79 9.38
N ALA A 35 3.19 -24.17 9.80
CA ALA A 35 3.21 -22.98 10.65
C ALA A 35 4.18 -21.95 10.05
N ASN A 36 3.71 -21.16 9.08
CA ASN A 36 4.47 -20.05 8.51
C ASN A 36 3.87 -18.70 8.96
N LEU A 37 4.56 -17.60 8.70
CA LEU A 37 4.13 -16.27 9.15
C LEU A 37 2.73 -15.89 8.62
N LEU A 38 2.35 -16.42 7.46
CA LEU A 38 1.05 -16.15 6.85
C LEU A 38 -0.08 -16.83 7.64
N THR A 39 0.10 -18.09 8.06
CA THR A 39 -0.90 -18.79 8.88
C THR A 39 -0.96 -18.27 10.31
N THR A 40 0.18 -17.93 10.93
CA THR A 40 0.19 -17.40 12.31
C THR A 40 -0.32 -15.97 12.43
N SER A 41 -0.22 -15.16 11.36
CA SER A 41 -0.76 -13.80 11.31
C SER A 41 -2.22 -13.72 10.84
N ASN A 42 -2.90 -14.86 10.69
CA ASN A 42 -4.24 -14.94 10.12
C ASN A 42 -4.32 -14.19 8.77
N MET A 43 -3.37 -14.45 7.89
CA MET A 43 -3.27 -13.80 6.57
C MET A 43 -3.29 -12.26 6.65
N SER A 44 -2.73 -11.68 7.72
CA SER A 44 -2.74 -10.24 7.98
C SER A 44 -4.13 -9.58 8.04
N GLU A 45 -5.17 -10.35 8.43
CA GLU A 45 -6.53 -9.83 8.52
C GLU A 45 -6.62 -8.55 9.38
N GLY A 46 -7.23 -7.51 8.81
CA GLY A 46 -7.47 -6.24 9.50
C GLY A 46 -6.29 -5.26 9.50
N ILE A 47 -5.18 -5.58 8.81
CA ILE A 47 -4.02 -4.72 8.56
C ILE A 47 -4.19 -4.00 7.21
N ILE A 48 -3.84 -2.72 7.15
CA ILE A 48 -3.86 -1.91 5.92
C ILE A 48 -2.45 -1.37 5.67
N ILE A 49 -1.93 -1.59 4.45
CA ILE A 49 -0.63 -1.10 4.00
C ILE A 49 -0.85 -0.13 2.84
N GLY A 50 -0.48 1.14 3.04
CA GLY A 50 -0.52 2.15 1.99
C GLY A 50 0.73 2.09 1.12
N ILE A 51 0.56 2.08 -0.21
CA ILE A 51 1.66 2.06 -1.19
C ILE A 51 1.59 3.32 -2.03
N ILE A 52 2.70 4.08 -2.08
CA ILE A 52 2.87 5.21 -2.99
C ILE A 52 3.81 4.74 -4.11
N ASP A 53 3.23 4.37 -5.25
CA ASP A 53 3.95 3.93 -6.44
C ASP A 53 3.39 4.63 -7.68
N THR A 54 4.06 4.46 -8.82
CA THR A 54 3.69 4.97 -10.13
C THR A 54 2.31 4.52 -10.55
N ARG A 55 2.01 3.21 -10.47
CA ARG A 55 0.71 2.61 -10.78
C ARG A 55 0.58 1.22 -10.18
N VAL A 56 -0.65 0.85 -9.87
CA VAL A 56 -1.11 -0.51 -9.60
C VAL A 56 -2.31 -0.76 -10.52
N PRO A 57 -2.31 -1.82 -11.36
CA PRO A 57 -3.45 -2.11 -12.23
C PRO A 57 -4.59 -2.74 -11.41
N PRO A 58 -5.69 -2.01 -11.11
CA PRO A 58 -6.79 -2.56 -10.30
C PRO A 58 -7.49 -3.75 -10.95
N GLU A 59 -7.40 -3.89 -12.28
CA GLU A 59 -8.01 -4.97 -13.06
C GLU A 59 -7.25 -6.30 -13.02
N SER A 60 -6.06 -6.34 -12.43
CA SER A 60 -5.30 -7.58 -12.33
C SER A 60 -5.97 -8.58 -11.37
N GLU A 61 -6.00 -9.87 -11.73
CA GLU A 61 -6.50 -10.95 -10.86
C GLU A 61 -5.82 -11.01 -9.49
N SER A 62 -4.62 -10.45 -9.35
CA SER A 62 -3.94 -10.31 -8.06
C SER A 62 -4.67 -9.42 -7.05
N PHE A 63 -5.63 -8.61 -7.49
CA PHE A 63 -6.46 -7.74 -6.64
C PHE A 63 -7.89 -8.25 -6.46
N ASN A 64 -8.15 -9.50 -6.81
CA ASN A 64 -9.44 -10.15 -6.60
C ASN A 64 -9.68 -10.41 -5.10
N ASP A 65 -10.86 -10.06 -4.59
CA ASP A 65 -11.23 -10.17 -3.18
C ASP A 65 -11.92 -11.48 -2.79
N ARG A 66 -12.01 -12.44 -3.71
CA ARG A 66 -12.53 -13.78 -3.42
C ARG A 66 -11.79 -14.42 -2.25
N GLY A 67 -12.55 -14.76 -1.21
CA GLY A 67 -12.04 -15.39 0.01
C GLY A 67 -11.58 -14.40 1.08
N MET A 68 -11.67 -13.09 0.85
CA MET A 68 -11.43 -12.07 1.87
C MET A 68 -12.68 -11.81 2.71
N ASN A 69 -12.47 -11.47 3.98
CA ASN A 69 -13.54 -11.01 4.86
C ASN A 69 -13.96 -9.56 4.50
N PRO A 70 -15.20 -9.15 4.83
CA PRO A 70 -15.68 -7.80 4.55
C PRO A 70 -14.80 -6.74 5.22
N ILE A 71 -14.53 -5.65 4.50
CA ILE A 71 -13.82 -4.50 5.04
C ILE A 71 -14.67 -3.86 6.17
N PRO A 72 -14.14 -3.68 7.40
CA PRO A 72 -14.88 -3.01 8.47
C PRO A 72 -15.15 -1.54 8.12
N SER A 73 -16.42 -1.14 8.17
CA SER A 73 -16.89 0.20 7.75
C SER A 73 -16.29 1.37 8.53
N TYR A 74 -15.74 1.12 9.71
CA TYR A 74 -15.09 2.13 10.57
C TYR A 74 -13.58 2.28 10.31
N LYS A 75 -12.96 1.43 9.48
CA LYS A 75 -11.51 1.42 9.27
C LYS A 75 -11.04 2.19 8.04
N LEU A 76 -11.88 2.33 7.02
CA LEU A 76 -11.50 2.93 5.75
C LEU A 76 -12.51 4.00 5.33
N GLN A 77 -12.12 5.26 5.48
CA GLN A 77 -12.80 6.40 4.87
C GLN A 77 -11.86 6.97 3.80
N GLY A 78 -12.06 6.56 2.54
CA GLY A 78 -11.34 7.12 1.40
C GLY A 78 -12.25 8.02 0.60
N TYR A 79 -11.85 9.27 0.38
CA TYR A 79 -12.41 10.13 -0.66
C TYR A 79 -11.43 10.12 -1.83
N ILE A 80 -11.84 9.54 -2.96
CA ILE A 80 -11.14 9.69 -4.23
C ILE A 80 -11.97 10.72 -5.02
N SER A 81 -11.38 11.88 -5.31
CA SER A 81 -11.99 12.93 -6.14
C SER A 81 -12.04 12.53 -7.60
#